data_AF-A0A917C4Y6-F1
#
_entry.id   AF-A0A917C4Y6-F1
#
_cell.length_a   1.000
_cell.length_b   1.000
_cell.length_c   1.000
_cell.angle_alpha   90.00
_cell.angle_beta   90.00
_cell.angle_gamma   90.00
#
_symmetry.space_group_name_H-M   'P 1'
#
loop_
_entity.id
_entity.type
_entity.pdbx_description
1 polymer ?
#
loop_
_entity_poly.entity_id
_entity_poly.type
_entity_poly.pdbx_seq_one_letter_code
_entity_poly.pdbx_strand_id
1 'polypeptide(L)'
;MVQLISVSEESKVTLHNIYQLYLYDFSQFTEEDINSCGLFGVSLDHYWQDPRWNPFFIVHDGKIMGFLVVLFENYDVDPDPTHVIYDFMILKKHRRNGFGKEAAIKAFNLYKANWKVAQMSSNEAAVLFWRSVITEYTNDTYTELYRPDFKKYVQSFNNKDF
;
A
#
# COMPACT_ATOMS: atom_id res chain seq x y z
N MET A 1 -2.14 13.59 14.17
CA MET A 1 -0.99 13.04 13.40
C MET A 1 -1.35 11.63 12.95
N VAL A 2 -0.92 11.18 11.78
CA VAL A 2 -1.09 9.80 11.33
C VAL A 2 -0.13 8.87 12.08
N GLN A 3 -0.63 7.71 12.47
CA GLN A 3 0.12 6.59 13.03
C GLN A 3 -0.03 5.37 12.12
N LEU A 4 1.04 4.59 12.00
CA LEU A 4 1.00 3.25 11.40
C LEU A 4 1.04 2.25 12.53
N ILE A 5 -0.04 1.47 12.68
CA ILE A 5 -0.16 0.44 13.71
C ILE A 5 -0.10 -0.92 13.04
N SER A 6 0.90 -1.74 13.37
CA SER A 6 1.01 -3.09 12.82
C SER A 6 -0.25 -3.90 13.13
N VAL A 7 -0.76 -4.62 12.13
CA VAL A 7 -1.97 -5.44 12.30
C VAL A 7 -1.57 -6.80 12.87
N SER A 8 -1.91 -7.05 14.13
CA SER A 8 -1.78 -8.37 14.74
C SER A 8 -2.79 -9.37 14.16
N GLU A 9 -2.50 -10.66 14.32
CA GLU A 9 -3.42 -11.73 13.90
C GLU A 9 -4.79 -11.61 14.58
N GLU A 10 -4.84 -11.16 15.84
CA GLU A 10 -6.08 -10.87 16.57
C GLU A 10 -6.95 -9.81 15.87
N SER A 11 -6.32 -8.90 15.13
CA SER A 11 -6.99 -7.83 14.36
C SER A 11 -7.29 -8.22 12.91
N LYS A 12 -7.02 -9.47 12.50
CA LYS A 12 -7.24 -9.97 11.13
C LYS A 12 -8.65 -9.71 10.62
N VAL A 13 -9.68 -9.93 11.45
CA VAL A 13 -11.08 -9.73 11.06
C VAL A 13 -11.35 -8.26 10.70
N THR A 14 -10.76 -7.33 11.46
CA THR A 14 -10.89 -5.89 11.18
C THR A 14 -10.24 -5.54 9.85
N LEU A 15 -9.01 -6.04 9.60
CA LEU A 15 -8.33 -5.83 8.32
C LEU A 15 -9.13 -6.44 7.17
N HIS A 16 -9.61 -7.68 7.32
CA HIS A 16 -10.44 -8.35 6.32
C HIS A 16 -11.67 -7.51 5.95
N ASN A 17 -12.40 -6.97 6.93
CA ASN A 17 -13.57 -6.14 6.68
C ASN A 17 -13.24 -4.84 5.94
N ILE A 18 -12.10 -4.21 6.25
CA ILE A 18 -11.63 -3.03 5.51
C ILE A 18 -11.17 -3.41 4.11
N TYR A 19 -10.55 -4.58 3.96
CA TYR A 19 -10.08 -5.11 2.67
C TYR A 19 -11.25 -5.37 1.72
N GLN A 20 -12.42 -5.78 2.22
CA GLN A 20 -13.65 -5.83 1.41
C GLN A 20 -14.04 -4.46 0.82
N LEU A 21 -13.86 -3.37 1.58
CA LEU A 21 -14.09 -2.00 1.07
C LEU A 21 -13.03 -1.58 0.06
N TYR A 22 -11.79 -2.04 0.23
CA TYR A 22 -10.71 -1.83 -0.73
C TYR A 22 -11.03 -2.54 -2.05
N LEU A 23 -11.38 -3.82 -2.01
CA LEU A 23 -11.74 -4.58 -3.21
C LEU A 23 -12.98 -4.01 -3.88
N TYR A 24 -13.98 -3.53 -3.13
CA TYR A 24 -15.11 -2.80 -3.70
C TYR A 24 -14.69 -1.50 -4.42
N ASP A 25 -13.78 -0.71 -3.86
CA ASP A 25 -13.28 0.50 -4.53
C ASP A 25 -12.35 0.15 -5.71
N PHE A 26 -11.64 -0.97 -5.63
CA PHE A 26 -10.69 -1.43 -6.64
C PHE A 26 -11.35 -2.19 -7.80
N SER A 27 -12.54 -2.76 -7.58
CA SER A 27 -13.26 -3.56 -8.58
C SER A 27 -13.69 -2.77 -9.82
N GLN A 28 -13.72 -1.44 -9.76
CA GLN A 28 -13.90 -0.62 -10.98
C GLN A 28 -12.71 -0.72 -11.96
N PHE A 29 -11.57 -1.25 -11.51
CA PHE A 29 -10.35 -1.42 -12.32
C PHE A 29 -10.05 -2.90 -12.61
N THR A 30 -10.78 -3.82 -11.98
CA THR A 30 -10.61 -5.27 -12.14
C THR A 30 -11.93 -5.90 -12.60
N GLU A 31 -11.92 -7.19 -12.92
CA GLU A 31 -13.15 -7.93 -13.24
C GLU A 31 -13.60 -8.76 -12.02
N GLU A 32 -13.24 -8.33 -10.82
CA GLU A 32 -13.56 -9.06 -9.59
C GLU A 32 -15.01 -8.82 -9.16
N ASP A 33 -15.72 -9.91 -8.91
CA ASP A 33 -17.08 -9.91 -8.38
C ASP A 33 -17.15 -10.50 -6.97
N ILE A 34 -18.22 -10.15 -6.26
CA ILE A 34 -18.58 -10.79 -5.00
C ILE A 34 -19.07 -12.22 -5.22
N ASN A 35 -18.82 -13.09 -4.26
CA ASN A 35 -19.38 -14.44 -4.23
C ASN A 35 -20.87 -14.43 -3.78
N SER A 36 -21.49 -15.61 -3.74
CA SER A 36 -22.89 -15.78 -3.34
C SER A 36 -23.21 -15.34 -1.90
N CYS A 37 -22.19 -15.13 -1.06
CA CYS A 37 -22.33 -14.62 0.30
C CYS A 37 -22.18 -13.08 0.36
N GLY A 38 -22.00 -12.40 -0.77
CA GLY A 38 -21.84 -10.95 -0.83
C GLY A 38 -20.44 -10.44 -0.48
N LEU A 39 -19.42 -11.29 -0.57
CA LEU A 39 -18.04 -10.96 -0.21
C LEU A 39 -17.08 -11.15 -1.40
N PHE A 40 -16.08 -10.30 -1.50
CA PHE A 40 -14.93 -10.53 -2.38
C PHE A 40 -14.06 -11.66 -1.82
N GLY A 41 -13.55 -12.51 -2.70
CA GLY A 41 -12.70 -13.65 -2.35
C GLY A 41 -11.28 -13.22 -2.01
N VAL A 42 -11.01 -12.96 -0.72
CA VAL A 42 -9.67 -12.61 -0.22
C VAL A 42 -9.26 -13.50 0.94
N SER A 43 -8.00 -13.96 0.93
CA SER A 43 -7.38 -14.64 2.06
C SER A 43 -6.18 -13.84 2.54
N LEU A 44 -6.16 -13.53 3.83
CA LEU A 44 -5.09 -12.76 4.48
C LEU A 44 -4.20 -13.63 5.38
N ASP A 45 -4.45 -14.94 5.48
CA ASP A 45 -3.72 -15.85 6.38
C ASP A 45 -2.20 -15.78 6.20
N HIS A 46 -1.77 -15.66 4.96
CA HIS A 46 -0.36 -15.60 4.60
C HIS A 46 0.37 -14.39 5.21
N TYR A 47 -0.34 -13.33 5.62
CA TYR A 47 0.28 -12.16 6.26
C TYR A 47 0.94 -12.47 7.60
N TRP A 48 0.49 -13.51 8.31
CA TRP A 48 1.06 -13.93 9.60
C TRP A 48 1.85 -15.24 9.50
N GLN A 49 1.85 -15.90 8.34
CA GLN A 49 2.61 -17.12 8.08
C GLN A 49 3.96 -16.84 7.40
N ASP A 50 4.06 -15.75 6.65
CA ASP A 50 5.26 -15.33 5.94
C ASP A 50 5.69 -13.94 6.42
N PRO A 51 6.89 -13.80 7.03
CA PRO A 51 7.35 -12.56 7.65
C PRO A 51 7.61 -11.42 6.65
N ARG A 52 7.54 -11.68 5.34
CA ARG A 52 7.64 -10.63 4.32
C ARG A 52 6.45 -9.69 4.31
N TRP A 53 5.30 -10.12 4.82
CA TRP A 53 4.05 -9.37 4.76
C TRP A 53 3.85 -8.55 6.03
N ASN A 54 3.79 -7.24 5.87
CA ASN A 54 3.73 -6.31 6.98
C ASN A 54 2.50 -5.39 6.80
N PRO A 55 1.31 -5.81 7.25
CA PRO A 55 0.10 -4.99 7.22
C PRO A 55 0.10 -3.94 8.34
N PHE A 56 -0.34 -2.72 8.03
CA PHE A 56 -0.51 -1.62 8.97
C PHE A 56 -1.88 -0.97 8.83
N PHE A 57 -2.55 -0.69 9.95
CA PHE A 57 -3.63 0.29 9.98
C PHE A 57 -3.07 1.70 9.93
N ILE A 58 -3.71 2.55 9.13
CA ILE A 58 -3.46 3.99 9.09
C ILE A 58 -4.44 4.62 10.06
N VAL A 59 -3.95 5.18 11.16
CA VAL A 59 -4.80 5.70 12.26
C VAL A 59 -4.58 7.20 12.46
N HIS A 60 -5.66 7.93 12.69
CA HIS A 60 -5.63 9.35 13.07
C HIS A 60 -6.71 9.60 14.13
N ASP A 61 -6.32 10.23 15.25
CA ASP A 61 -7.19 10.51 16.40
C ASP A 61 -8.01 9.29 16.86
N GLY A 62 -7.34 8.14 16.98
CA GLY A 62 -7.93 6.87 17.42
C GLY A 62 -8.86 6.21 16.40
N LYS A 63 -8.99 6.75 15.18
CA LYS A 63 -9.87 6.21 14.13
C LYS A 63 -9.05 5.61 12.98
N ILE A 64 -9.51 4.49 12.45
CA ILE A 64 -8.92 3.88 11.25
C ILE A 64 -9.29 4.71 10.02
N MET A 65 -8.27 5.27 9.37
CA MET A 65 -8.37 6.03 8.13
C MET A 65 -8.27 5.12 6.90
N GLY A 66 -7.65 3.95 7.06
CA GLY A 66 -7.36 3.00 6.00
C GLY A 66 -6.29 1.99 6.42
N PHE A 67 -5.63 1.37 5.45
CA PHE A 67 -4.53 0.44 5.70
C PHE A 67 -3.49 0.55 4.58
N LEU A 68 -2.30 0.02 4.86
CA LEU A 68 -1.29 -0.26 3.85
C LEU A 68 -0.60 -1.60 4.17
N VAL A 69 -0.02 -2.21 3.16
CA VAL A 69 0.77 -3.44 3.30
C VAL A 69 2.13 -3.19 2.70
N VAL A 70 3.17 -3.35 3.51
CA VAL A 70 4.57 -3.39 3.04
C VAL A 70 4.94 -4.85 2.81
N LEU A 71 5.42 -5.16 1.61
CA LEU A 71 5.97 -6.47 1.26
C LEU A 71 7.50 -6.37 1.16
N PHE A 72 8.22 -7.21 1.90
CA PHE A 72 9.67 -7.37 1.76
C PHE A 72 9.96 -8.35 0.62
N GLU A 73 10.13 -7.84 -0.61
CA GLU A 73 10.25 -8.62 -1.84
C GLU A 73 11.38 -9.66 -1.76
N ASN A 74 12.49 -9.29 -1.11
CA ASN A 74 13.68 -10.13 -0.95
C ASN A 74 14.00 -10.46 0.53
N TYR A 75 12.99 -10.64 1.39
CA TYR A 75 13.17 -10.97 2.81
C TYR A 75 13.98 -9.95 3.61
N ASP A 76 13.99 -8.68 3.17
CA ASP A 76 14.71 -7.59 3.85
C ASP A 76 16.21 -7.89 4.02
N VAL A 77 16.82 -8.50 3.00
CA VAL A 77 18.21 -8.97 3.05
C VAL A 77 19.21 -7.84 2.80
N ASP A 78 20.16 -7.68 3.73
CA ASP A 78 21.33 -6.79 3.65
C ASP A 78 22.33 -7.27 2.57
N PRO A 79 22.99 -6.39 1.79
CA PRO A 79 22.98 -4.94 1.86
C PRO A 79 21.84 -4.25 1.10
N ASP A 80 21.00 -5.00 0.38
CA ASP A 80 20.07 -4.46 -0.62
C ASP A 80 18.60 -4.86 -0.42
N PRO A 81 17.99 -4.53 0.74
CA PRO A 81 16.58 -4.82 0.95
C PRO A 81 15.72 -4.09 -0.08
N THR A 82 14.69 -4.78 -0.59
CA THR A 82 13.72 -4.24 -1.55
C THR A 82 12.31 -4.43 -1.03
N HIS A 83 11.62 -3.32 -0.81
CA HIS A 83 10.29 -3.27 -0.23
C HIS A 83 9.28 -2.71 -1.24
N VAL A 84 8.04 -3.16 -1.12
CA VAL A 84 6.95 -2.76 -2.00
C VAL A 84 5.80 -2.24 -1.13
N ILE A 85 5.22 -1.11 -1.50
CA ILE A 85 3.85 -0.81 -1.05
C ILE A 85 2.92 -1.70 -1.88
N TYR A 86 2.51 -2.82 -1.30
CA TYR A 86 1.77 -3.87 -2.01
C TYR A 86 0.30 -3.48 -2.18
N ASP A 87 -0.36 -3.13 -1.07
CA ASP A 87 -1.70 -2.56 -1.06
C ASP A 87 -1.74 -1.27 -0.26
N PHE A 88 -2.58 -0.34 -0.68
CA PHE A 88 -2.73 0.94 -0.03
C PHE A 88 -4.13 1.50 -0.22
N MET A 89 -4.82 1.80 0.89
CA MET A 89 -6.14 2.41 0.84
C MET A 89 -6.28 3.47 1.93
N ILE A 90 -6.83 4.62 1.55
CA ILE A 90 -7.51 5.53 2.47
C ILE A 90 -9.00 5.41 2.20
N LEU A 91 -9.80 5.22 3.24
CA LEU A 91 -11.26 5.17 3.15
C LEU A 91 -11.78 6.44 2.49
N LYS A 92 -12.76 6.29 1.59
CA LYS A 92 -13.24 7.37 0.71
C LYS A 92 -13.58 8.67 1.46
N LYS A 93 -14.22 8.56 2.64
CA LYS A 93 -14.59 9.71 3.49
C LYS A 93 -13.40 10.51 4.05
N HIS A 94 -12.21 9.93 4.07
CA HIS A 94 -10.99 10.52 4.62
C HIS A 94 -10.01 11.01 3.54
N ARG A 95 -10.28 10.75 2.26
CA ARG A 95 -9.41 11.17 1.14
C ARG A 95 -9.33 12.69 1.03
N ARG A 96 -8.25 13.18 0.42
CA ARG A 96 -7.94 14.61 0.20
C ARG A 96 -7.74 15.46 1.46
N ASN A 97 -7.46 14.81 2.61
CA ASN A 97 -7.07 15.48 3.86
C ASN A 97 -5.58 15.27 4.21
N GLY A 98 -4.75 14.88 3.25
CA GLY A 98 -3.30 14.66 3.48
C GLY A 98 -2.92 13.33 4.14
N PHE A 99 -3.85 12.60 4.75
CA PHE A 99 -3.57 11.35 5.48
C PHE A 99 -2.84 10.28 4.66
N GLY A 100 -3.20 10.14 3.37
CA GLY A 100 -2.55 9.15 2.51
C GLY A 100 -1.07 9.46 2.29
N LYS A 101 -0.75 10.72 2.03
CA LYS A 101 0.63 11.18 1.86
C LYS A 101 1.43 11.01 3.15
N GLU A 102 0.86 11.41 4.29
CA GLU A 102 1.53 11.25 5.60
C GLU A 102 1.79 9.77 5.92
N ALA A 103 0.84 8.88 5.62
CA ALA A 103 0.98 7.44 5.81
C ALA A 103 2.06 6.83 4.91
N ALA A 104 2.10 7.20 3.62
CA ALA A 104 3.08 6.70 2.67
C ALA A 104 4.51 7.12 3.06
N ILE A 105 4.72 8.41 3.38
CA ILE A 105 6.02 8.91 3.83
C ILE A 105 6.46 8.21 5.13
N LYS A 106 5.54 8.01 6.07
CA LYS A 106 5.84 7.24 7.29
C LYS A 106 6.25 5.80 6.98
N ALA A 107 5.56 5.13 6.06
CA ALA A 107 5.89 3.77 5.65
C ALA A 107 7.28 3.69 5.03
N PHE A 108 7.63 4.62 4.13
CA PHE A 108 8.97 4.70 3.57
C PHE A 108 10.04 4.91 4.64
N ASN A 109 9.76 5.75 5.64
CA ASN A 109 10.69 6.03 6.74
C ASN A 109 10.80 4.91 7.79
N LEU A 110 9.95 3.88 7.75
CA LEU A 110 10.11 2.71 8.63
C LEU A 110 11.37 1.90 8.28
N TYR A 111 11.79 1.93 7.01
CA TYR A 111 12.86 1.08 6.50
C TYR A 111 13.78 1.83 5.55
N LYS A 112 15.08 1.55 5.66
CA LYS A 112 16.10 2.01 4.73
C LYS A 112 16.29 0.95 3.66
N ALA A 113 15.67 1.14 2.49
CA ALA A 113 15.56 0.13 1.45
C ALA A 113 15.47 0.72 0.04
N ASN A 114 15.58 -0.17 -0.96
CA ASN A 114 15.03 0.09 -2.28
C ASN A 114 13.50 -0.04 -2.19
N TRP A 115 12.77 0.92 -2.74
CA TRP A 115 11.31 0.95 -2.71
C TRP A 115 10.74 0.82 -4.11
N LYS A 116 9.65 0.06 -4.22
CA LYS A 116 8.83 -0.02 -5.43
C LYS A 116 7.36 0.26 -5.09
N VAL A 117 6.68 0.96 -5.98
CA VAL A 117 5.23 1.14 -5.93
C VAL A 117 4.67 0.92 -7.32
N ALA A 118 3.70 0.02 -7.45
CA ALA A 118 3.06 -0.29 -8.72
C ALA A 118 1.59 0.16 -8.72
N GLN A 119 1.14 0.78 -9.81
CA GLN A 119 -0.25 1.23 -9.97
C GLN A 119 -0.81 0.76 -11.31
N MET A 120 -2.08 0.36 -11.34
CA MET A 120 -2.78 0.13 -12.61
C MET A 120 -2.85 1.45 -13.39
N SER A 121 -2.48 1.40 -14.67
CA SER A 121 -2.51 2.57 -15.55
C SER A 121 -3.91 3.15 -15.74
N SER A 122 -4.96 2.33 -15.57
CA SER A 122 -6.37 2.77 -15.57
C SER A 122 -6.79 3.49 -14.28
N ASN A 123 -6.04 3.35 -13.18
CA ASN A 123 -6.32 4.04 -11.93
C ASN A 123 -5.56 5.38 -11.87
N GLU A 124 -6.02 6.34 -12.68
CA GLU A 124 -5.40 7.66 -12.82
C GLU A 124 -5.24 8.39 -11.48
N ALA A 125 -6.22 8.25 -10.58
CA ALA A 125 -6.17 8.85 -9.25
C ALA A 125 -4.98 8.31 -8.42
N ALA A 126 -4.74 7.00 -8.45
CA ALA A 126 -3.59 6.39 -7.78
C ALA A 126 -2.27 6.79 -8.44
N VAL A 127 -2.21 6.83 -9.78
CA VAL A 127 -1.00 7.27 -10.51
C VAL A 127 -0.61 8.69 -10.13
N LEU A 128 -1.57 9.63 -10.16
CA LEU A 128 -1.33 11.02 -9.78
C LEU A 128 -0.93 11.17 -8.31
N PHE A 129 -1.59 10.42 -7.43
CA PHE A 129 -1.25 10.39 -6.01
C PHE A 129 0.20 9.95 -5.78
N TRP A 130 0.61 8.81 -6.36
CA TRP A 130 1.94 8.26 -6.11
C TRP A 130 3.05 9.06 -6.77
N ARG A 131 2.83 9.60 -7.99
CA ARG A 131 3.78 10.57 -8.58
C ARG A 131 3.99 11.76 -7.66
N SER A 132 2.92 12.38 -7.16
CA SER A 132 3.04 13.52 -6.24
C SER A 132 3.78 13.17 -4.95
N VAL A 133 3.45 12.04 -4.31
CA VAL A 133 4.07 11.63 -3.04
C VAL A 133 5.55 11.30 -3.22
N ILE A 134 5.89 10.51 -4.26
CA ILE A 134 7.26 10.05 -4.47
C ILE A 134 8.16 11.17 -4.97
N THR A 135 7.68 12.03 -5.88
CA THR A 135 8.42 13.24 -6.30
C THR A 135 8.78 14.09 -5.08
N GLU A 136 7.83 14.36 -4.18
CA GLU A 136 8.14 15.17 -2.99
C GLU A 136 9.08 14.45 -2.02
N TYR A 137 8.84 13.17 -1.75
CA TYR A 137 9.66 12.40 -0.81
C TYR A 137 11.11 12.26 -1.27
N THR A 138 11.32 12.09 -2.58
CA THR A 138 12.63 11.83 -3.17
C THR A 138 13.30 13.08 -3.75
N ASN A 139 12.66 14.25 -3.64
CA ASN A 139 13.06 15.45 -4.37
C ASN A 139 13.29 15.16 -5.87
N ASP A 140 12.27 14.53 -6.47
CA ASP A 140 12.21 14.09 -7.88
C ASP A 140 13.27 13.04 -8.28
N THR A 141 13.90 12.37 -7.30
CA THR A 141 14.93 11.35 -7.55
C THR A 141 14.33 9.95 -7.50
N TYR A 142 13.56 9.60 -8.53
CA TYR A 142 13.00 8.25 -8.72
C TYR A 142 12.94 7.89 -10.21
N THR A 143 12.73 6.62 -10.50
CA THR A 143 12.47 6.14 -11.87
C THR A 143 11.03 5.64 -12.00
N GLU A 144 10.43 5.77 -13.18
CA GLU A 144 9.12 5.22 -13.48
C GLU A 144 9.19 4.41 -14.78
N LEU A 145 8.70 3.17 -14.73
CA LEU A 145 8.63 2.27 -15.88
C LEU A 145 7.18 1.85 -16.12
N TYR A 146 6.70 2.01 -17.34
CA TYR A 146 5.44 1.39 -17.77
C TYR A 146 5.67 -0.08 -18.15
N ARG A 147 4.87 -0.97 -17.57
CA ARG A 147 4.88 -2.42 -17.77
C ARG A 147 3.62 -2.83 -18.54
N PRO A 148 3.69 -3.01 -19.87
CA PRO A 148 2.51 -3.27 -20.70
C PRO A 148 1.89 -4.64 -20.43
N ASP A 149 2.72 -5.62 -20.03
CA ASP A 149 2.32 -6.96 -19.63
C ASP A 149 1.33 -6.98 -18.46
N PHE A 150 1.49 -6.04 -17.52
CA PHE A 150 0.61 -5.88 -16.38
C PHE A 150 -0.29 -4.65 -16.46
N LYS A 151 -0.13 -3.82 -17.50
CA LYS A 151 -0.74 -2.49 -17.63
C LYS A 151 -0.52 -1.62 -16.39
N LYS A 152 0.69 -1.66 -15.82
CA LYS A 152 1.03 -0.92 -14.59
C LYS A 152 2.16 0.08 -14.82
N TYR A 153 2.12 1.20 -14.11
CA TYR A 153 3.32 2.01 -13.85
C TYR A 153 4.01 1.44 -12.62
N VAL A 154 5.34 1.39 -12.64
CA VAL A 154 6.16 0.96 -11.50
C VAL A 154 7.18 2.05 -11.22
N GLN A 155 7.09 2.63 -10.04
CA GLN A 155 7.99 3.67 -9.56
C GLN A 155 9.01 3.03 -8.64
N SER A 156 10.30 3.37 -8.81
CA SER A 156 11.39 2.83 -8.01
C SER A 156 12.32 3.93 -7.52
N PHE A 157 12.68 3.88 -6.25
CA PHE A 157 13.64 4.80 -5.62
C PHE A 157 14.41 4.07 -4.51
N ASN A 158 15.47 4.69 -4.00
CA ASN A 158 16.24 4.19 -2.87
C ASN A 158 16.21 5.24 -1.76
N ASN A 159 16.05 4.81 -0.50
CA ASN A 159 16.04 5.73 0.63
C ASN A 159 17.09 5.50 1.72
N LYS A 160 18.14 4.75 1.41
CA LYS A 160 19.19 4.39 2.36
C LYS A 160 20.04 5.59 2.80
N ASP A 161 20.23 6.55 1.91
CA ASP A 161 21.12 7.70 2.14
C ASP A 161 20.41 8.99 2.59
N PHE A 162 19.07 8.98 2.73
CA PHE A 162 18.33 10.13 3.29
C PHE A 162 18.58 10.32 4.79
#